data_AF-A0A2E7K2Y1-F1
#
_entry.id   AF-A0A2E7K2Y1-F1
#
_cell.length_a   1.000
_cell.length_b   1.000
_cell.length_c   1.000
_cell.angle_alpha   90.00
_cell.angle_beta   90.00
_cell.angle_gamma   90.00
#
_symmetry.space_group_name_H-M   'P 1'
#
loop_
_entity.id
_entity.type
_entity.pdbx_description
1 polymer ?
#
loop_
_entity_poly.entity_id
_entity_poly.type
_entity_poly.pdbx_seq_one_letter_code
_entity_poly.pdbx_strand_id
1 'polypeptide(L)'
;MSRRNYSNGDGRALASRLRRRVRIETPVEVSDGMGGTVRNWQLLAEAWAEISPLRGREALAQFQLESQISHRIVLRWRANLDASMRVVHGGRVFNIRAVLNVNEADRMLEVLAEEGGAV
;
A
#
# COMPACT_ATOMS: atom_id res chain seq x y z
N MET A 1 1.16 -36.25 3.28
CA MET A 1 1.31 -35.21 2.26
C MET A 1 0.18 -34.19 2.41
N SER A 2 0.46 -33.02 2.98
CA SER A 2 -0.56 -32.04 3.37
C SER A 2 -0.96 -31.17 2.18
N ARG A 3 -2.17 -31.36 1.66
CA ARG A 3 -2.80 -30.48 0.66
C ARG A 3 -3.24 -29.21 1.38
N ARG A 4 -2.52 -28.11 1.17
CA ARG A 4 -2.90 -26.80 1.71
C ARG A 4 -4.03 -26.24 0.84
N ASN A 5 -5.24 -26.23 1.40
CA ASN A 5 -6.44 -25.64 0.81
C ASN A 5 -6.24 -24.14 0.62
N TYR A 6 -6.08 -23.69 -0.62
CA TYR A 6 -6.25 -22.29 -1.00
C TYR A 6 -7.74 -21.99 -1.12
N SER A 7 -8.35 -21.64 0.00
CA SER A 7 -9.70 -21.12 0.07
C SER A 7 -9.71 -19.68 -0.46
N ASN A 8 -10.49 -19.46 -1.51
CA ASN A 8 -10.81 -18.20 -2.18
C ASN A 8 -9.83 -17.76 -3.27
N GLY A 9 -10.31 -17.79 -4.51
CA GLY A 9 -9.51 -17.62 -5.70
C GLY A 9 -9.39 -16.19 -6.21
N ASP A 10 -8.24 -15.90 -6.80
CA ASP A 10 -8.03 -14.64 -7.55
C ASP A 10 -6.90 -14.70 -8.59
N GLY A 11 -6.14 -15.80 -8.71
CA GLY A 11 -4.97 -15.89 -9.60
C GLY A 11 -5.23 -15.67 -11.11
N ARG A 12 -6.49 -15.62 -11.55
CA ARG A 12 -6.87 -15.35 -12.96
C ARG A 12 -7.39 -13.93 -13.22
N ALA A 13 -7.58 -13.09 -12.20
CA ALA A 13 -8.23 -11.76 -12.32
C ALA A 13 -7.35 -10.56 -11.93
N LEU A 14 -6.07 -10.78 -11.59
CA LEU A 14 -5.20 -9.72 -11.06
C LEU A 14 -4.75 -8.70 -12.12
N ALA A 15 -4.70 -9.07 -13.40
CA ALA A 15 -4.27 -8.17 -14.48
C ALA A 15 -5.35 -7.16 -14.92
N SER A 16 -6.64 -7.47 -14.75
CA SER A 16 -7.78 -6.64 -15.23
C SER A 16 -8.39 -5.71 -14.16
N ARG A 17 -7.74 -5.64 -12.98
CA ARG A 17 -8.23 -4.97 -11.77
C ARG A 17 -7.48 -3.68 -11.40
N LEU A 18 -6.33 -3.42 -12.01
CA LEU A 18 -5.56 -2.18 -11.83
C LEU A 18 -6.23 -0.99 -12.54
N ARG A 19 -7.36 -0.53 -11.99
CA ARG A 19 -8.24 0.47 -12.62
C ARG A 19 -8.12 1.86 -12.03
N ARG A 20 -7.35 2.02 -10.95
CA ARG A 20 -7.20 3.31 -10.26
C ARG A 20 -5.79 3.84 -10.48
N ARG A 21 -5.69 5.06 -11.01
CA ARG A 21 -4.40 5.76 -11.10
C ARG A 21 -4.08 6.35 -9.74
N VAL A 22 -2.93 5.97 -9.20
CA VAL A 22 -2.46 6.39 -7.88
C VAL A 22 -1.12 7.08 -8.01
N ARG A 23 -0.86 8.03 -7.11
CA ARG A 23 0.43 8.68 -6.95
C ARG A 23 1.16 8.05 -5.78
N ILE A 24 2.41 7.68 -5.97
CA ILE A 24 3.28 7.17 -4.92
C ILE A 24 4.19 8.34 -4.55
N GLU A 25 4.18 8.72 -3.29
CA GLU A 25 4.95 9.83 -2.76
C GLU A 25 5.97 9.32 -1.75
N THR A 26 7.20 9.80 -1.89
CA THR A 26 8.30 9.51 -0.98
C THR A 26 8.50 10.68 -0.03
N PRO A 27 8.82 10.43 1.25
CA PRO A 27 9.18 11.50 2.15
C PRO A 27 10.55 12.07 1.78
N VAL A 28 10.67 13.40 1.82
CA VAL A 28 11.92 14.12 1.63
C VAL A 28 12.07 15.07 2.80
N GLU A 29 13.21 14.97 3.48
CA GLU A 29 13.54 15.88 4.58
C GLU A 29 14.20 17.14 4.01
N VAL A 30 13.59 18.29 4.28
CA VAL A 30 14.10 19.59 3.86
C VAL A 30 14.42 20.39 5.10
N SER A 31 15.64 20.92 5.19
CA SER A 31 16.01 21.80 6.32
C SER A 31 15.14 23.05 6.34
N ASP A 32 14.67 23.42 7.52
CA ASP A 32 13.86 24.63 7.74
C ASP A 32 14.70 25.92 7.85
N GLY A 33 16.03 25.80 7.77
CA GLY A 33 16.97 26.92 7.90
C GLY A 33 17.15 27.44 9.34
N MET A 34 16.43 26.88 10.32
CA MET A 34 16.49 27.24 11.75
C MET A 34 16.99 26.09 12.63
N GLY A 35 17.48 25.00 12.03
CA GLY A 35 18.06 23.84 12.73
C GLY A 35 17.10 22.66 12.88
N GLY A 36 15.89 22.74 12.31
CA GLY A 36 14.96 21.63 12.18
C GLY A 36 14.85 21.10 10.74
N THR A 37 14.08 20.03 10.60
CA THR A 37 13.79 19.38 9.31
C THR A 37 12.29 19.25 9.13
N VAL A 38 11.79 19.72 7.99
CA VAL A 38 10.40 19.54 7.57
C VAL A 38 10.33 18.33 6.65
N ARG A 39 9.41 17.42 6.95
CA ARG A 39 9.09 16.30 6.07
C ARG A 39 8.16 16.78 4.97
N ASN A 40 8.68 16.89 3.76
CA ASN A 40 7.89 17.12 2.56
C ASN A 40 7.60 15.81 1.84
N TRP A 41 6.65 15.81 0.92
CA TRP A 41 6.28 14.64 0.13
C TRP A 41 6.49 14.91 -1.34
N GLN A 42 7.38 14.14 -1.97
CA GLN A 42 7.68 14.28 -3.37
C GLN A 42 7.03 13.15 -4.16
N LEU A 43 6.44 13.45 -5.32
CA LEU A 43 5.95 12.45 -6.25
C LEU A 43 7.12 11.58 -6.72
N LEU A 44 7.13 10.32 -6.31
CA LEU A 44 8.07 9.32 -6.79
C LEU A 44 7.65 8.81 -8.17
N ALA A 45 6.38 8.41 -8.29
CA ALA A 45 5.84 7.93 -9.54
C ALA A 45 4.32 7.75 -9.51
N GLU A 46 3.71 7.69 -10.68
CA GLU A 46 2.33 7.27 -10.86
C GLU A 46 2.26 5.77 -11.23
N ALA A 47 1.21 5.09 -10.77
CA ALA A 47 0.98 3.69 -11.07
C ALA A 47 -0.53 3.39 -11.16
N TRP A 48 -0.87 2.30 -11.84
CA TRP A 48 -2.19 1.72 -11.76
C TRP A 48 -2.23 0.73 -10.60
N ALA A 49 -3.21 0.89 -9.73
CA ALA A 49 -3.43 0.05 -8.56
C ALA A 49 -4.90 -0.40 -8.47
N GLU A 50 -5.11 -1.49 -7.75
CA GLU A 50 -6.40 -1.80 -7.14
C GLU A 50 -6.36 -1.32 -5.68
N ILE A 51 -7.39 -0.58 -5.25
CA ILE A 51 -7.57 -0.19 -3.85
C ILE A 51 -8.84 -0.88 -3.36
N SER A 52 -8.71 -1.66 -2.31
CA SER A 52 -9.79 -2.44 -1.70
C SER A 52 -9.77 -2.23 -0.17
N PRO A 53 -10.86 -1.80 0.47
CA PRO A 53 -10.92 -1.73 1.92
C PRO A 53 -10.84 -3.15 2.52
N LEU A 54 -10.16 -3.28 3.66
CA LEU A 54 -10.16 -4.52 4.43
C LEU A 54 -11.56 -4.73 5.04
N ARG A 55 -12.14 -5.92 4.83
CA ARG A 55 -13.47 -6.24 5.37
C ARG A 55 -13.36 -6.85 6.76
N GLY A 56 -14.41 -6.72 7.56
CA GLY A 56 -14.43 -6.99 9.01
C GLY A 56 -13.76 -8.27 9.51
N ARG A 57 -13.73 -9.37 8.76
CA ARG A 57 -13.01 -10.60 9.19
C ARG A 57 -11.48 -10.45 9.13
N GLU A 58 -10.96 -9.76 8.11
CA GLU A 58 -9.53 -9.45 7.98
C GLU A 58 -9.14 -8.35 8.97
N ALA A 59 -10.00 -7.34 9.14
CA ALA A 59 -9.81 -6.30 10.14
C ALA A 59 -9.73 -6.89 11.56
N LEU A 60 -10.62 -7.82 11.94
CA LEU A 60 -10.61 -8.47 13.26
C LEU A 60 -9.33 -9.27 13.54
N ALA A 61 -8.78 -9.95 12.52
CA ALA A 61 -7.50 -10.64 12.66
C ALA A 61 -6.31 -9.67 12.78
N GLN A 62 -6.40 -8.50 12.12
CA GLN A 62 -5.37 -7.45 12.19
C GLN A 62 -5.51 -6.51 13.39
N PHE A 63 -6.67 -6.44 14.04
CA PHE A 63 -6.89 -5.71 15.29
C PHE A 63 -5.94 -6.18 16.42
N GLN A 64 -5.44 -7.41 16.34
CA GLN A 64 -4.46 -7.95 17.28
C GLN A 64 -3.00 -7.60 16.95
N LEU A 65 -2.69 -7.14 15.72
CA LEU A 65 -1.32 -6.91 15.26
C LEU A 65 -1.03 -5.44 14.92
N GLU A 66 -1.92 -4.73 14.21
CA GLU A 66 -1.79 -3.30 13.93
C GLU A 66 -3.18 -2.69 13.70
N SER A 67 -3.75 -2.05 14.73
CA SER A 67 -5.13 -1.49 14.74
C SER A 67 -5.39 -0.35 13.73
N GLN A 68 -4.47 -0.07 12.82
CA GLN A 68 -4.51 1.08 11.91
C GLN A 68 -4.68 0.69 10.44
N ILE A 69 -4.46 -0.58 10.05
CA ILE A 69 -4.56 -0.97 8.64
C ILE A 69 -6.03 -0.99 8.22
N SER A 70 -6.38 -0.24 7.17
CA SER A 70 -7.77 -0.10 6.68
C SER A 70 -7.94 -0.51 5.23
N HIS A 71 -6.87 -0.44 4.43
CA HIS A 71 -6.94 -0.67 2.99
C HIS A 71 -5.82 -1.58 2.54
N ARG A 72 -6.16 -2.41 1.56
CA ARG A 72 -5.23 -3.18 0.75
C ARG A 72 -5.11 -2.55 -0.62
N ILE A 73 -3.88 -2.33 -1.06
CA ILE A 73 -3.54 -1.74 -2.34
C ILE A 73 -2.68 -2.73 -3.11
N VAL A 74 -3.15 -3.20 -4.26
CA VAL A 74 -2.37 -4.11 -5.13
C VAL A 74 -1.88 -3.34 -6.33
N LEU A 75 -0.58 -3.41 -6.60
CA LEU A 75 0.03 -2.81 -7.79
C LEU A 75 1.06 -3.75 -8.41
N ARG A 76 1.50 -3.42 -9.63
CA ARG A 76 2.62 -4.14 -10.27
C ARG A 76 3.89 -3.97 -9.45
N TRP A 77 4.76 -4.98 -9.51
CA TRP A 77 6.05 -4.92 -8.85
C TRP A 77 6.84 -3.69 -9.29
N ARG A 78 7.46 -3.05 -8.29
CA ARG A 78 8.35 -1.91 -8.46
C ARG A 78 9.40 -1.99 -7.36
N ALA A 79 10.65 -1.82 -7.74
CA ALA A 79 11.74 -1.66 -6.80
C ALA A 79 11.59 -0.36 -5.98
N ASN A 80 12.12 -0.36 -4.76
CA ASN A 80 12.18 0.82 -3.88
C ASN A 80 10.81 1.32 -3.41
N LEU A 81 9.93 0.42 -2.97
CA LEU A 81 8.68 0.79 -2.33
C LEU A 81 8.73 0.34 -0.87
N ASP A 82 8.63 1.28 0.07
CA ASP A 82 8.81 1.01 1.50
C ASP A 82 7.71 1.66 2.36
N ALA A 83 7.69 1.31 3.65
CA ALA A 83 6.68 1.77 4.61
C ALA A 83 6.79 3.26 4.98
N SER A 84 7.87 3.94 4.63
CA SER A 84 8.00 5.39 4.80
C SER A 84 7.23 6.17 3.73
N MET A 85 6.86 5.51 2.63
CA MET A 85 6.13 6.11 1.52
C MET A 85 4.62 6.15 1.75
N ARG A 86 3.92 6.91 0.91
CA ARG A 86 2.45 6.97 0.90
C ARG A 86 1.88 6.88 -0.51
N VAL A 87 0.66 6.39 -0.61
CA VAL A 87 -0.12 6.33 -1.85
C VAL A 87 -1.23 7.35 -1.78
N VAL A 88 -1.41 8.15 -2.84
CA VAL A 88 -2.45 9.18 -2.92
C VAL A 88 -3.36 8.90 -4.11
N HIS A 89 -4.67 8.87 -3.85
CA HIS A 89 -5.67 8.64 -4.89
C HIS A 89 -6.90 9.50 -4.66
N GLY A 90 -7.23 10.38 -5.61
CA GLY A 90 -8.45 11.19 -5.56
C GLY A 90 -8.56 12.07 -4.31
N GLY A 91 -7.44 12.60 -3.80
CA GLY A 91 -7.39 13.41 -2.57
C GLY A 91 -7.31 12.60 -1.27
N ARG A 92 -7.44 11.28 -1.33
CA ARG A 92 -7.26 10.38 -0.17
C ARG A 92 -5.79 9.99 -0.04
N VAL A 93 -5.28 9.97 1.18
CA VAL A 93 -3.90 9.59 1.51
C VAL A 93 -3.89 8.24 2.22
N PHE A 94 -3.06 7.34 1.72
CA PHE A 94 -2.88 6.00 2.24
C PHE A 94 -1.43 5.83 2.68
N ASN A 95 -1.16 5.82 3.98
CA ASN A 95 0.19 5.60 4.50
C ASN A 95 0.52 4.12 4.43
N ILE A 96 1.67 3.78 3.84
CA ILE A 96 2.08 2.40 3.68
C ILE A 96 2.53 1.86 5.03
N ARG A 97 1.96 0.73 5.47
CA ARG A 97 2.36 0.05 6.71
C ARG A 97 3.16 -1.21 6.42
N ALA A 98 2.77 -1.95 5.40
CA ALA A 98 3.51 -3.13 4.96
C ALA A 98 3.50 -3.26 3.44
N VAL A 99 4.58 -3.82 2.90
CA VAL A 99 4.76 -4.14 1.48
C VAL A 99 5.08 -5.62 1.38
N LEU A 100 4.25 -6.38 0.69
CA LEU A 100 4.37 -7.81 0.50
C LEU A 100 4.59 -8.14 -0.98
N ASN A 101 5.64 -8.92 -1.26
CA ASN A 101 5.87 -9.47 -2.59
C ASN A 101 4.99 -10.70 -2.80
N VAL A 102 3.94 -10.57 -3.60
CA VAL A 102 2.97 -11.64 -3.79
C VAL A 102 3.65 -12.82 -4.50
N ASN A 103 3.71 -13.96 -3.82
CA ASN A 103 4.39 -15.19 -4.25
C ASN A 103 5.91 -15.07 -4.48
N GLU A 104 6.57 -14.02 -3.98
CA GLU A 104 8.00 -13.74 -4.21
C GLU A 104 8.40 -13.79 -5.70
N ALA A 105 7.43 -13.58 -6.60
CA ALA A 105 7.60 -13.78 -8.03
C ALA A 105 7.98 -12.50 -8.78
N ASP A 106 8.17 -11.38 -8.06
CA ASP A 106 8.47 -10.03 -8.59
C ASP A 106 7.50 -9.55 -9.67
N ARG A 107 6.23 -9.95 -9.54
CA ARG A 107 5.17 -9.57 -10.49
C ARG A 107 4.20 -8.55 -9.91
N MET A 108 3.85 -8.71 -8.64
CA MET A 108 2.84 -7.90 -7.97
C MET A 108 3.26 -7.62 -6.52
N LEU A 109 2.93 -6.43 -6.05
CA LEU A 109 3.08 -6.03 -4.66
C LEU A 109 1.69 -5.86 -4.06
N GLU A 110 1.50 -6.46 -2.89
CA GLU A 110 0.36 -6.20 -2.02
C GLU A 110 0.83 -5.25 -0.92
N VAL A 111 0.22 -4.08 -0.87
CA VAL A 111 0.54 -3.01 0.07
C VAL A 111 -0.60 -2.88 1.05
N LEU A 112 -0.29 -3.03 2.32
CA LEU A 112 -1.23 -2.75 3.41
C LEU A 112 -1.04 -1.30 3.83
N ALA A 113 -2.12 -0.55 3.85
CA ALA A 113 -2.10 0.87 4.14
C ALA A 113 -3.18 1.27 5.14
N GLU A 114 -2.87 2.29 5.92
CA GLU A 114 -3.90 3.03 6.65
C GLU A 114 -4.37 4.20 5.78
N GLU A 115 -5.64 4.53 5.85
CA GLU A 115 -6.14 5.80 5.39
C GLU A 115 -5.90 6.84 6.47
N GLY A 116 -5.01 7.79 6.19
CA GLY A 116 -4.75 8.94 7.05
C GLY A 116 -5.48 10.16 6.50
N GLY A 117 -6.16 10.90 7.36
CA GLY A 117 -6.65 12.23 6.99
C GLY A 117 -5.47 13.10 6.57
N ALA A 118 -5.56 13.75 5.42
CA ALA A 118 -4.60 14.78 5.04
C ALA A 118 -4.68 15.90 6.09
N VAL A 119 -3.64 16.02 6.92
CA VAL A 119 -3.41 17.20 7.78
C VAL A 119 -2.65 18.25 6.99
#